data_AF-A0A6C0IPU6-F1
#
_entry.id   AF-A0A6C0IPU6-F1
#
_cell.length_a   1.000
_cell.length_b   1.000
_cell.length_c   1.000
_cell.angle_alpha   90.00
_cell.angle_beta   90.00
_cell.angle_gamma   90.00
#
_symmetry.space_group_name_H-M   'P 1'
#
loop_
_entity.id
_entity.type
_entity.pdbx_description
1 polymer ?
#
loop_
_entity_poly.entity_id
_entity_poly.type
_entity_poly.pdbx_seq_one_letter_code
_entity_poly.pdbx_strand_id
1 'polypeptide(L)'
;MTSIKKPQSAFQYYLKAWKDMPKELKVHFIELAKDDKERYEEELLGKEQGEEEEIKKQQIYLQAYSGGCSAVGLDNGSKSYETIGPVVNMIEYTEEEQKKWGVKVKVFEFRTNNGGKWGVHHNQKYHIRTQWGDPNKKGDNIYTYGTNYNYRKDNPYNPIRKFHIMKNIPDYVGAITVHYTSFDNSTWTSQN
;
A
#
# COMPACT_ATOMS: atom_id res chain seq x y z
N MET A 1 -33.30 -45.64 37.42
CA MET A 1 -32.98 -45.80 35.98
C MET A 1 -31.52 -45.41 35.76
N THR A 2 -30.64 -46.36 35.50
CA THR A 2 -29.23 -46.09 35.16
C THR A 2 -29.16 -45.58 33.73
N SER A 3 -28.93 -44.28 33.56
CA SER A 3 -28.68 -43.66 32.26
C SER A 3 -27.41 -44.28 31.65
N ILE A 4 -27.57 -44.93 30.49
CA ILE A 4 -26.44 -45.50 29.73
C ILE A 4 -25.58 -44.32 29.25
N LYS A 5 -24.33 -44.27 29.70
CA LYS A 5 -23.39 -43.23 29.25
C LYS A 5 -23.09 -43.44 27.77
N LYS A 6 -23.21 -42.36 27.00
CA LYS A 6 -22.82 -42.36 25.58
C LYS A 6 -21.33 -42.68 25.44
N PRO A 7 -20.93 -43.44 24.40
CA PRO A 7 -19.52 -43.68 24.13
C PRO A 7 -18.81 -42.37 23.84
N GLN A 8 -17.54 -42.29 24.23
CA GLN A 8 -16.71 -41.11 24.02
C GLN A 8 -15.92 -41.23 22.72
N SER A 9 -15.67 -40.09 22.06
CA SER A 9 -14.84 -40.05 20.86
C SER A 9 -13.35 -40.17 21.20
N ALA A 10 -12.53 -40.58 20.23
CA ALA A 10 -11.07 -40.66 20.41
C ALA A 10 -10.46 -39.33 20.90
N PHE A 11 -10.95 -38.19 20.40
CA PHE A 11 -10.53 -36.86 20.86
C PHE A 11 -10.89 -36.58 22.32
N GLN A 12 -12.05 -37.05 22.80
CA GLN A 12 -12.44 -36.92 24.20
C GLN A 12 -11.56 -37.76 25.13
N TYR A 13 -11.14 -38.96 24.70
CA TYR A 13 -10.15 -39.76 25.42
C TYR A 13 -8.77 -39.09 25.44
N TYR A 14 -8.34 -38.52 24.31
CA TYR A 14 -7.10 -37.75 24.21
C TYR A 14 -7.08 -36.56 25.18
N LEU A 15 -8.14 -35.75 25.24
CA LEU A 15 -8.22 -34.60 26.16
C LEU A 15 -8.18 -35.02 27.64
N LYS A 16 -8.76 -36.19 27.98
CA LYS A 16 -8.66 -36.74 29.34
C LYS A 16 -7.23 -37.18 29.65
N ALA A 17 -6.63 -37.99 28.76
CA ALA A 17 -5.25 -38.42 28.90
C ALA A 17 -4.27 -37.23 28.97
N TRP A 18 -4.51 -36.18 28.19
CA TRP A 18 -3.74 -34.94 28.23
C TRP A 18 -3.86 -34.24 29.58
N LYS A 19 -5.04 -34.17 30.21
CA LYS A 19 -5.17 -33.57 31.55
C LYS A 19 -4.31 -34.30 32.57
N ASP A 20 -4.34 -35.63 32.54
CA ASP A 20 -3.68 -36.50 33.51
C ASP A 20 -2.19 -36.74 33.20
N MET A 21 -1.71 -36.31 32.03
CA MET A 21 -0.32 -36.49 31.61
C MET A 21 0.66 -35.65 32.47
N PRO A 22 1.81 -36.23 32.88
CA PRO A 22 2.83 -35.53 33.65
C PRO A 22 3.42 -34.34 32.87
N LYS A 23 3.85 -33.31 33.60
CA LYS A 23 4.34 -32.06 32.99
C LYS A 23 5.51 -32.27 32.05
N GLU A 24 6.42 -33.20 32.36
CA GLU A 24 7.62 -33.49 31.55
C GLU A 24 7.26 -33.99 30.13
N LEU A 25 6.25 -34.85 30.01
CA LEU A 25 5.78 -35.32 28.69
C LEU A 25 5.04 -34.20 27.93
N LYS A 26 4.35 -33.29 28.64
CA LYS A 26 3.71 -32.13 28.03
C LYS A 26 4.73 -31.14 27.45
N VAL A 27 5.89 -30.98 28.08
CA VAL A 27 6.96 -30.09 27.61
C VAL A 27 7.37 -30.46 26.19
N HIS A 28 7.59 -31.76 25.93
CA HIS A 28 7.94 -32.25 24.58
C HIS A 28 6.91 -31.83 23.52
N PHE A 29 5.61 -31.97 23.80
CA PHE A 29 4.55 -31.56 22.86
C PHE A 29 4.43 -30.03 22.71
N ILE A 30 4.74 -29.27 23.76
CA ILE A 30 4.76 -27.80 23.72
C ILE A 30 5.94 -27.32 22.85
N GLU A 31 7.11 -27.96 22.98
CA GLU A 31 8.28 -27.69 22.14
C GLU A 31 7.97 -27.99 20.68
N LEU A 32 7.42 -29.18 20.37
CA LEU A 32 6.98 -29.51 19.01
C LEU A 32 5.99 -28.50 18.44
N ALA A 33 5.02 -28.03 19.25
CA ALA A 33 4.06 -27.02 18.80
C ALA A 33 4.72 -25.65 18.56
N LYS A 34 5.76 -25.31 19.33
CA LYS A 34 6.53 -24.09 19.14
C LYS A 34 7.34 -24.17 17.85
N ASP A 35 8.04 -25.27 17.63
CA ASP A 35 8.83 -25.52 16.42
C ASP A 35 7.93 -25.53 15.17
N ASP A 36 6.76 -26.16 15.25
CA ASP A 36 5.77 -26.19 14.16
C ASP A 36 5.23 -24.79 13.83
N LYS A 37 5.02 -23.97 14.87
CA LYS A 37 4.63 -22.57 14.72
C LYS A 37 5.75 -21.75 14.07
N GLU A 38 7.00 -21.92 14.51
CA GLU A 38 8.16 -21.24 13.90
C GLU A 38 8.30 -21.64 12.42
N ARG A 39 8.21 -22.94 12.09
CA ARG A 39 8.18 -23.40 10.69
C ARG A 39 7.07 -22.74 9.89
N TYR A 40 5.84 -22.69 10.42
CA TYR A 40 4.71 -22.08 9.73
C TYR A 40 4.94 -20.58 9.47
N GLU A 41 5.47 -19.85 10.46
CA GLU A 41 5.80 -18.43 10.33
C GLU A 41 6.91 -18.19 9.28
N GLU A 42 7.93 -19.05 9.25
CA GLU A 42 8.99 -19.01 8.22
C GLU A 42 8.47 -19.31 6.82
N GLU A 43 7.64 -20.35 6.67
CA GLU A 43 7.02 -20.69 5.38
C GLU A 43 6.10 -19.58 4.87
N LEU A 44 5.33 -18.95 5.77
CA LEU A 44 4.47 -17.82 5.45
C LEU A 44 5.30 -16.63 4.97
N LEU A 45 6.36 -16.28 5.72
CA LEU A 45 7.26 -15.18 5.36
C LEU A 45 7.95 -15.44 4.01
N GLY A 46 8.39 -16.67 3.75
CA GLY A 46 9.01 -17.04 2.48
C GLY A 46 8.06 -16.89 1.29
N LYS A 47 6.79 -17.27 1.46
CA LYS A 47 5.75 -17.06 0.43
C LYS A 47 5.50 -15.58 0.18
N GLU A 48 5.32 -14.78 1.24
CA GLU A 48 5.10 -13.34 1.12
C GLU A 48 6.27 -12.65 0.41
N GLN A 49 7.51 -13.02 0.72
CA GLN A 49 8.70 -12.48 0.06
C GLN A 49 8.75 -12.86 -1.43
N GLY A 50 8.42 -14.11 -1.76
CA GLY A 50 8.35 -14.56 -3.15
C GLY A 50 7.30 -13.78 -3.96
N GLU A 51 6.10 -13.59 -3.41
CA GLU A 51 5.05 -12.78 -4.04
C GLU A 51 5.47 -11.32 -4.18
N GLU A 52 6.12 -10.73 -3.17
CA GLU A 52 6.64 -9.36 -3.23
C GLU A 52 7.69 -9.21 -4.36
N GLU A 53 8.57 -10.20 -4.54
CA GLU A 53 9.57 -10.18 -5.61
C GLU A 53 8.95 -10.28 -7.01
N GLU A 54 7.92 -11.09 -7.19
CA GLU A 54 7.19 -11.19 -8.45
C GLU A 54 6.51 -9.87 -8.83
N ILE A 55 5.90 -9.20 -7.86
CA ILE A 55 5.24 -7.91 -8.10
C ILE A 55 6.28 -6.82 -8.36
N LYS A 56 7.41 -6.80 -7.65
CA LYS A 56 8.50 -5.85 -7.90
C LYS A 56 9.06 -5.94 -9.32
N LYS A 57 9.10 -7.14 -9.92
CA LYS A 57 9.53 -7.34 -11.33
C LYS A 57 8.64 -6.60 -12.33
N GLN A 58 7.39 -6.30 -11.98
CA GLN A 58 6.48 -5.52 -12.83
C GLN A 58 6.85 -4.03 -12.89
N GLN A 59 7.76 -3.56 -12.01
CA GLN A 59 8.29 -2.20 -12.00
C GLN A 59 7.20 -1.12 -12.01
N ILE A 60 6.14 -1.34 -11.23
CA ILE A 60 5.06 -0.39 -11.07
C ILE A 60 5.49 0.67 -10.06
N TYR A 61 5.46 1.94 -10.49
CA TYR A 61 5.71 3.11 -9.66
C TYR A 61 4.51 4.04 -9.71
N LEU A 62 4.29 4.78 -8.63
CA LEU A 62 3.27 5.81 -8.60
C LEU A 62 3.89 7.17 -8.25
N GLN A 63 3.39 8.22 -8.89
CA GLN A 63 3.85 9.58 -8.65
C GLN A 63 2.68 10.50 -8.29
N ALA A 64 2.91 11.37 -7.30
CA ALA A 64 2.00 12.43 -6.92
C ALA A 64 2.69 13.79 -6.99
N TYR A 65 1.94 14.82 -7.38
CA TYR A 65 2.33 16.20 -7.16
C TYR A 65 2.25 16.50 -5.66
N SER A 66 3.33 17.03 -5.09
CA SER A 66 3.44 17.33 -3.65
C SER A 66 3.40 18.82 -3.32
N GLY A 67 3.53 19.70 -4.32
CA GLY A 67 3.50 21.14 -4.14
C GLY A 67 4.44 21.86 -5.11
N GLY A 68 4.52 23.18 -5.01
CA GLY A 68 5.33 23.99 -5.90
C GLY A 68 5.11 25.47 -5.65
N CYS A 69 6.07 26.30 -6.04
CA CYS A 69 5.99 27.74 -5.90
C CYS A 69 6.16 28.39 -7.27
N SER A 70 5.19 29.21 -7.67
CA SER A 70 5.32 30.13 -8.80
C SER A 70 6.01 31.40 -8.31
N ALA A 71 7.21 31.69 -8.81
CA ALA A 71 7.87 32.96 -8.54
C ALA A 71 7.39 34.01 -9.55
N VAL A 72 6.84 35.12 -9.06
CA VAL A 72 6.41 36.24 -9.91
C VAL A 72 7.65 36.82 -10.60
N GLY A 73 7.70 36.79 -11.94
CA GLY A 73 8.84 37.30 -12.73
C GLY A 73 9.82 36.23 -13.23
N LEU A 74 9.63 34.95 -12.91
CA LEU A 74 10.32 33.82 -13.54
C LEU A 74 9.27 32.93 -14.22
N ASP A 75 9.42 32.74 -15.53
CA ASP A 75 8.38 32.10 -16.35
C ASP A 75 8.05 30.66 -15.95
N ASN A 76 8.91 29.97 -15.20
CA ASN A 76 8.55 28.69 -14.62
C ASN A 76 9.14 28.56 -13.20
N GLY A 77 8.26 28.37 -12.21
CA GLY A 77 8.66 28.22 -10.81
C GLY A 77 9.29 26.85 -10.50
N SER A 78 9.09 26.36 -9.29
CA SER A 78 9.46 25.00 -8.88
C SER A 78 8.23 24.10 -8.75
N LYS A 79 8.35 22.84 -9.16
CA LYS A 79 7.33 21.81 -8.93
C LYS A 79 7.96 20.64 -8.19
N SER A 80 7.29 20.19 -7.15
CA SER A 80 7.69 19.06 -6.32
C SER A 80 6.79 17.86 -6.58
N TYR A 81 7.42 16.70 -6.66
CA TYR A 81 6.80 15.41 -6.88
C TYR A 81 7.26 14.43 -5.83
N GLU A 82 6.39 13.48 -5.49
CA GLU A 82 6.73 12.32 -4.70
C GLU A 82 6.49 11.07 -5.56
N THR A 83 7.55 10.30 -5.75
CA THR A 83 7.49 9.00 -6.42
C THR A 83 7.61 7.90 -5.38
N ILE A 84 6.71 6.92 -5.43
CA ILE A 84 6.70 5.74 -4.57
C ILE A 84 6.81 4.46 -5.40
N GLY A 85 7.42 3.44 -4.83
CA GLY A 85 7.58 2.12 -5.44
C GLY A 85 9.01 1.59 -5.33
N PRO A 86 9.33 0.46 -5.98
CA PRO A 86 8.38 -0.37 -6.73
C PRO A 86 7.28 -0.92 -5.81
N VAL A 87 6.08 -1.09 -6.36
CA VAL A 87 4.97 -1.76 -5.67
C VAL A 87 5.42 -3.17 -5.26
N VAL A 88 5.05 -3.57 -4.05
CA VAL A 88 5.36 -4.89 -3.49
C VAL A 88 4.13 -5.76 -3.36
N ASN A 89 2.94 -5.18 -3.29
CA ASN A 89 1.69 -5.94 -3.27
C ASN A 89 0.55 -5.16 -3.91
N MET A 90 -0.39 -5.88 -4.53
CA MET A 90 -1.58 -5.31 -5.16
C MET A 90 -2.81 -6.01 -4.62
N ILE A 91 -3.64 -5.26 -3.88
CA ILE A 91 -4.92 -5.77 -3.41
C ILE A 91 -5.95 -5.43 -4.48
N GLU A 92 -6.53 -6.44 -5.12
CA GLU A 92 -7.53 -6.27 -6.16
C GLU A 92 -8.94 -6.13 -5.58
N TYR A 93 -9.81 -5.46 -6.33
CA TYR A 93 -11.25 -5.47 -6.08
C TYR A 93 -11.86 -6.82 -6.45
N THR A 94 -13.00 -7.16 -5.84
CA THR A 94 -13.84 -8.27 -6.31
C THR A 94 -14.37 -8.00 -7.72
N GLU A 95 -14.75 -9.03 -8.49
CA GLU A 95 -15.24 -8.85 -9.87
C GLU A 95 -16.44 -7.88 -9.97
N GLU A 96 -17.33 -7.92 -8.98
CA GLU A 96 -18.48 -7.02 -8.89
C GLU A 96 -18.05 -5.56 -8.72
N GLU A 97 -17.09 -5.32 -7.82
CA GLU A 97 -16.51 -4.00 -7.59
C GLU A 97 -15.69 -3.52 -8.78
N GLN A 98 -14.95 -4.40 -9.46
CA GLN A 98 -14.23 -4.04 -10.68
C GLN A 98 -15.17 -3.58 -11.78
N LYS A 99 -16.31 -4.26 -11.99
CA LYS A 99 -17.35 -3.83 -12.94
C LYS A 99 -17.96 -2.49 -12.53
N LYS A 100 -18.23 -2.31 -11.24
CA LYS A 100 -18.81 -1.08 -10.69
C LYS A 100 -17.86 0.11 -10.85
N TRP A 101 -16.57 -0.10 -10.62
CA TRP A 101 -15.57 0.96 -10.49
C TRP A 101 -14.72 1.16 -11.73
N GLY A 102 -14.64 0.18 -12.62
CA GLY A 102 -13.78 0.20 -13.80
C GLY A 102 -12.29 0.11 -13.48
N VAL A 103 -11.94 -0.39 -12.29
CA VAL A 103 -10.55 -0.47 -11.79
C VAL A 103 -10.30 -1.83 -11.17
N LYS A 104 -9.16 -2.44 -11.51
CA LYS A 104 -8.75 -3.73 -10.98
C LYS A 104 -8.19 -3.62 -9.56
N VAL A 105 -7.25 -2.69 -9.36
CA VAL A 105 -6.49 -2.57 -8.09
C VAL A 105 -7.17 -1.60 -7.13
N LYS A 106 -7.41 -2.08 -5.91
CA LYS A 106 -7.94 -1.30 -4.78
C LYS A 106 -6.82 -0.63 -3.99
N VAL A 107 -5.71 -1.32 -3.75
CA VAL A 107 -4.58 -0.80 -2.98
C VAL A 107 -3.28 -1.21 -3.64
N PHE A 108 -2.37 -0.26 -3.78
CA PHE A 108 -0.97 -0.52 -4.05
C PHE A 108 -0.19 -0.41 -2.75
N GLU A 109 0.51 -1.47 -2.37
CA GLU A 109 1.41 -1.46 -1.23
C GLU A 109 2.86 -1.32 -1.70
N PHE A 110 3.66 -0.58 -0.94
CA PHE A 110 5.09 -0.37 -1.20
C PHE A 110 5.85 -0.35 0.14
N ARG A 111 7.16 -0.57 0.08
CA ARG A 111 8.03 -0.41 1.26
C ARG A 111 8.61 0.99 1.30
N THR A 112 8.59 1.59 2.48
CA THR A 112 9.30 2.84 2.77
C THR A 112 10.76 2.55 3.05
N ASN A 113 11.60 3.60 3.08
CA ASN A 113 13.04 3.48 3.40
C ASN A 113 13.28 2.85 4.79
N ASN A 114 12.32 2.96 5.71
CA ASN A 114 12.38 2.36 7.04
C ASN A 114 11.92 0.89 7.07
N GLY A 115 11.69 0.27 5.91
CA GLY A 115 11.24 -1.12 5.78
C GLY A 115 9.74 -1.35 6.05
N GLY A 116 9.03 -0.36 6.58
CA GLY A 116 7.58 -0.43 6.83
C GLY A 116 6.78 -0.48 5.54
N LYS A 117 5.73 -1.32 5.52
CA LYS A 117 4.79 -1.47 4.41
C LYS A 117 3.68 -0.40 4.51
N TRP A 118 3.47 0.33 3.42
CA TRP A 118 2.46 1.39 3.33
C TRP A 118 1.61 1.18 2.09
N GLY A 119 0.33 1.56 2.17
CA GLY A 119 -0.63 1.44 1.09
C GLY A 119 -1.12 2.79 0.58
N VAL A 120 -1.29 2.91 -0.73
CA VAL A 120 -2.11 3.96 -1.34
C VAL A 120 -3.38 3.33 -1.90
N HIS A 121 -4.52 3.93 -1.54
CA HIS A 121 -5.85 3.39 -1.78
C HIS A 121 -6.50 4.10 -2.95
N HIS A 122 -7.16 3.33 -3.81
CA HIS A 122 -8.01 3.87 -4.86
C HIS A 122 -9.11 4.72 -4.24
N ASN A 123 -9.22 5.98 -4.68
CA ASN A 123 -10.11 6.96 -4.08
C ASN A 123 -10.94 7.67 -5.14
N GLN A 124 -12.12 7.11 -5.40
CA GLN A 124 -13.04 7.65 -6.40
C GLN A 124 -13.73 8.95 -5.98
N LYS A 125 -13.73 9.30 -4.68
CA LYS A 125 -14.37 10.54 -4.20
C LYS A 125 -13.61 11.81 -4.61
N TYR A 126 -12.44 11.68 -5.24
CA TYR A 126 -11.79 12.82 -5.90
C TYR A 126 -12.55 13.34 -7.12
N HIS A 127 -13.46 12.55 -7.71
CA HIS A 127 -14.26 12.98 -8.86
C HIS A 127 -15.49 13.82 -8.52
N ILE A 128 -16.02 13.71 -7.30
CA ILE A 128 -17.36 14.23 -6.97
C ILE A 128 -17.31 15.65 -6.34
N ARG A 129 -16.16 16.35 -6.36
CA ARG A 129 -15.92 17.46 -5.40
C ARG A 129 -16.35 18.86 -5.77
N THR A 130 -17.34 19.05 -6.62
CA THR A 130 -18.05 20.32 -6.58
C THR A 130 -19.54 20.02 -6.51
N GLN A 131 -20.31 20.94 -5.93
CA GLN A 131 -21.78 20.98 -6.11
C GLN A 131 -22.21 21.06 -7.60
N TRP A 132 -21.23 21.13 -8.51
CA TRP A 132 -21.32 21.16 -9.97
C TRP A 132 -20.62 19.95 -10.63
N GLY A 133 -20.14 18.99 -9.84
CA GLY A 133 -19.43 17.81 -10.33
C GLY A 133 -20.44 16.81 -10.85
N ASP A 134 -20.23 16.32 -12.07
CA ASP A 134 -21.13 15.36 -12.70
C ASP A 134 -21.03 13.99 -12.01
N PRO A 135 -22.10 13.52 -11.33
CA PRO A 135 -22.10 12.22 -10.66
C PRO A 135 -21.97 11.04 -11.62
N ASN A 136 -22.19 11.25 -12.92
CA ASN A 136 -22.06 10.24 -13.96
C ASN A 136 -20.70 10.27 -14.67
N LYS A 137 -19.85 11.26 -14.39
CA LYS A 137 -18.52 11.34 -15.01
C LYS A 137 -17.63 10.23 -14.45
N LYS A 138 -17.21 9.32 -15.32
CA LYS A 138 -16.15 8.35 -14.99
C LYS A 138 -14.85 9.09 -14.76
N GLY A 139 -14.26 8.80 -13.62
CA GLY A 139 -13.09 9.50 -13.16
C GLY A 139 -11.75 8.93 -13.53
N ASP A 140 -10.71 9.73 -13.30
CA ASP A 140 -9.34 9.24 -13.29
C ASP A 140 -9.12 8.36 -12.05
N ASN A 141 -8.34 7.31 -12.23
CA ASN A 141 -8.00 6.40 -11.15
C ASN A 141 -6.91 7.02 -10.28
N ILE A 142 -7.36 7.70 -9.23
CA ILE A 142 -6.50 8.38 -8.27
C ILE A 142 -6.29 7.48 -7.05
N TYR A 143 -5.04 7.40 -6.60
CA TYR A 143 -4.67 6.72 -5.37
C TYR A 143 -4.21 7.73 -4.32
N THR A 144 -4.58 7.55 -3.07
CA THR A 144 -4.17 8.44 -1.97
C THR A 144 -3.82 7.65 -0.72
N TYR A 145 -3.01 8.23 0.17
CA TYR A 145 -2.73 7.62 1.48
C TYR A 145 -3.97 7.41 2.35
N GLY A 146 -5.00 8.24 2.16
CA GLY A 146 -6.29 8.06 2.83
C GLY A 146 -7.25 7.21 1.99
N THR A 147 -8.10 6.43 2.65
CA THR A 147 -9.22 5.71 2.02
C THR A 147 -10.40 6.63 1.71
N ASN A 148 -10.51 7.74 2.44
CA ASN A 148 -11.58 8.71 2.32
C ASN A 148 -11.03 10.09 2.02
N TYR A 149 -11.79 10.82 1.23
CA TYR A 149 -11.47 12.18 0.87
C TYR A 149 -11.87 13.20 1.93
N ASN A 150 -11.01 14.19 2.20
CA ASN A 150 -11.25 15.24 3.19
C ASN A 150 -10.92 16.64 2.64
N TYR A 151 -11.92 17.50 2.50
CA TYR A 151 -11.78 18.84 1.90
C TYR A 151 -11.09 19.86 2.75
N ARG A 152 -11.18 19.69 4.06
CA ARG A 152 -10.45 20.55 4.98
C ARG A 152 -8.94 20.30 4.91
N LYS A 153 -8.53 19.11 4.44
CA LYS A 153 -7.14 18.68 4.32
C LYS A 153 -6.54 18.86 2.93
N ASP A 154 -7.32 19.30 1.94
CA ASP A 154 -6.90 19.42 0.55
C ASP A 154 -6.92 20.89 0.12
N ASN A 155 -5.92 21.63 0.60
CA ASN A 155 -5.79 23.06 0.33
C ASN A 155 -4.64 23.33 -0.67
N PRO A 156 -4.62 24.49 -1.35
CA PRO A 156 -3.62 24.76 -2.39
C PRO A 156 -2.16 24.67 -1.93
N TYR A 157 -1.88 24.93 -0.65
CA TYR A 157 -0.54 24.96 -0.07
C TYR A 157 -0.08 23.62 0.51
N ASN A 158 -1.02 22.70 0.75
CA ASN A 158 -0.79 21.34 1.20
C ASN A 158 -1.89 20.44 0.60
N PRO A 159 -1.84 20.22 -0.73
CA PRO A 159 -2.83 19.40 -1.40
C PRO A 159 -2.69 17.95 -0.93
N ILE A 160 -3.80 17.21 -0.90
CA ILE A 160 -3.67 15.77 -0.68
C ILE A 160 -2.94 15.18 -1.89
N ARG A 161 -1.92 14.36 -1.62
CA ARG A 161 -1.11 13.70 -2.64
C ARG A 161 -1.97 12.70 -3.42
N LYS A 162 -2.12 12.96 -4.72
CA LYS A 162 -2.89 12.17 -5.69
C LYS A 162 -1.90 11.40 -6.55
N PHE A 163 -1.80 10.11 -6.31
CA PHE A 163 -0.88 9.22 -6.99
C PHE A 163 -1.48 8.68 -8.27
N HIS A 164 -0.67 8.71 -9.33
CA HIS A 164 -0.95 8.14 -10.63
C HIS A 164 0.13 7.12 -10.98
N ILE A 165 -0.25 6.03 -11.66
CA ILE A 165 0.69 5.03 -12.13
C ILE A 165 1.59 5.66 -13.20
N MET A 166 2.90 5.54 -13.02
CA MET A 166 3.88 6.01 -13.99
C MET A 166 3.94 5.07 -15.19
N LYS A 167 4.06 5.65 -16.40
CA LYS A 167 4.24 4.88 -17.64
C LYS A 167 5.68 4.37 -17.83
N ASN A 168 6.63 5.12 -17.28
CA ASN A 168 8.06 4.86 -17.39
C ASN A 168 8.65 4.64 -16.00
N ILE A 169 9.74 3.89 -15.95
CA ILE A 169 10.53 3.72 -14.73
C ILE A 169 11.11 5.09 -14.35
N PRO A 170 10.96 5.53 -13.09
CA PRO A 170 11.51 6.80 -12.65
C PRO A 170 13.02 6.71 -12.45
N ASP A 171 13.73 7.81 -12.73
CA ASP A 171 15.16 7.93 -12.41
C ASP A 171 15.41 8.00 -10.89
N TYR A 172 14.41 8.43 -10.12
CA TYR A 172 14.49 8.59 -8.67
C TYR A 172 13.17 8.26 -7.97
N VAL A 173 13.27 7.53 -6.85
CA VAL A 173 12.15 7.21 -5.94
C VAL A 173 12.30 8.05 -4.68
N GLY A 174 11.25 8.80 -4.34
CA GLY A 174 11.22 9.72 -3.21
C GLY A 174 10.71 11.09 -3.61
N ALA A 175 10.98 12.08 -2.75
CA ALA A 175 10.62 13.47 -3.00
C ALA A 175 11.68 14.17 -3.86
N ILE A 176 11.24 14.77 -4.96
CA ILE A 176 12.08 15.56 -5.89
C ILE A 176 11.41 16.91 -6.14
N THR A 177 12.22 17.96 -6.21
CA THR A 177 11.80 19.28 -6.68
C THR A 177 12.52 19.59 -7.99
N VAL A 178 11.73 19.88 -9.03
CA VAL A 178 12.23 20.31 -10.33
C VAL A 178 12.13 21.83 -10.40
N HIS A 179 13.26 22.47 -10.66
CA HIS A 179 13.35 23.89 -10.91
C HIS A 179 13.32 24.14 -12.41
N TYR A 180 12.39 24.96 -12.87
CA TYR A 180 12.27 25.30 -14.28
C TYR A 180 12.81 26.71 -14.50
N THR A 181 14.10 26.93 -14.33
CA THR A 181 14.66 28.26 -14.61
C THR A 181 14.70 28.50 -16.13
N SER A 182 14.22 29.66 -16.59
CA SER A 182 14.35 30.11 -17.99
C SER A 182 15.76 30.58 -18.35
N PHE A 183 16.71 30.53 -17.42
CA PHE A 183 18.09 30.92 -17.65
C PHE A 183 18.84 29.82 -18.42
N ASP A 184 19.13 30.10 -19.69
CA ASP A 184 20.19 29.41 -20.42
C ASP A 184 21.54 29.78 -19.77
N ASN A 185 22.44 28.81 -19.58
CA ASN A 185 23.79 29.04 -19.07
C ASN A 185 24.59 30.03 -19.95
N SER A 186 24.15 30.30 -21.19
CA SER A 186 24.71 31.36 -22.05
C SER A 186 24.40 32.79 -21.59
N THR A 187 23.41 32.98 -20.71
CA THR A 187 22.94 34.31 -20.27
C THR A 187 23.72 34.90 -19.08
N TRP A 188 24.63 34.14 -18.48
CA TRP A 188 25.59 34.66 -17.49
C TRP A 188 26.69 35.47 -18.18
N THR A 189 26.33 36.65 -18.69
CA THR A 189 27.33 37.67 -18.99
C THR A 189 27.71 38.34 -17.69
N SER A 190 28.83 37.92 -17.09
CA SER A 190 29.55 38.80 -16.18
C SER A 190 29.96 40.02 -16.98
N GLN A 191 29.32 41.17 -16.72
CA GLN A 191 29.90 42.44 -17.15
C GLN A 191 31.25 42.57 -16.45
N ASN A 192 32.31 42.59 -17.26
CA ASN A 192 33.69 42.84 -16.84
C ASN A 192 33.83 44.16 -16.08
#